data_AF-R6TLL0-F1
#
_entry.id   AF-R6TLL0-F1
#
_cell.length_a   1.000
_cell.length_b   1.000
_cell.length_c   1.000
_cell.angle_alpha   90.00
_cell.angle_beta   90.00
_cell.angle_gamma   90.00
#
_symmetry.space_group_name_H-M   'P 1'
#
loop_
_entity.id
_entity.type
_entity.pdbx_description
1 polymer ?
#
loop_
_entity_poly.entity_id
_entity_poly.type
_entity_poly.pdbx_seq_one_letter_code
_entity_poly.pdbx_strand_id
1 'polypeptide(L)'
;MKNLSFKQRIVNLWDYYRYHALIVIFCIVFFCYFLSPLLATKKHDLLSIAIIDSTQTAKEDCSALSDDLTSLLGGNTKYDAVHIDTSGTTYDTSSSSTIKLSILLSSVGENDIVICGKELYEKYNSKGAFSNACDISNCSQWVSYGYTDYSGVYACIPVSCKHPKQAAKVIDYLNAK
;
A
#
# COMPACT_ATOMS: atom_id res chain seq x y z
N MET A 1 59.13 4.88 30.68
CA MET A 1 57.72 4.46 30.68
C MET A 1 57.22 4.54 32.12
N LYS A 2 56.60 5.67 32.51
CA LYS A 2 56.26 5.96 33.91
C LYS A 2 54.97 5.23 34.33
N ASN A 3 55.01 4.62 35.52
CA ASN A 3 53.88 4.00 36.21
C ASN A 3 52.68 4.97 36.28
N LEU A 4 51.65 4.72 35.48
CA LEU A 4 50.38 5.45 35.52
C LEU A 4 49.32 4.50 36.07
N SER A 5 48.66 4.92 37.16
CA SER A 5 47.57 4.19 37.80
C SER A 5 46.45 3.92 36.79
N PHE A 6 45.84 2.72 36.86
CA PHE A 6 44.76 2.27 35.96
C PHE A 6 43.65 3.32 35.79
N LYS A 7 43.36 4.11 36.84
CA LYS A 7 42.38 5.20 36.78
C LYS A 7 42.79 6.34 35.84
N GLN A 8 44.07 6.73 35.81
CA GLN A 8 44.57 7.79 34.94
C GLN A 8 44.60 7.36 33.46
N ARG A 9 44.77 6.06 33.17
CA ARG A 9 44.67 5.52 31.82
C ARG A 9 43.24 5.57 31.29
N ILE A 10 42.24 5.27 32.12
CA ILE A 10 40.81 5.36 31.76
C ILE A 10 40.41 6.82 31.51
N VAL A 11 40.88 7.76 32.32
CA VAL A 11 40.63 9.19 32.11
C VAL A 11 41.29 9.69 30.83
N ASN A 12 42.52 9.27 30.52
CA ASN A 12 43.20 9.63 29.27
C ASN A 12 42.50 9.06 28.02
N LEU A 13 42.01 7.83 28.11
CA LEU A 13 41.17 7.25 27.05
C LEU A 13 39.86 8.02 26.91
N TRP A 14 39.26 8.44 28.02
CA TRP A 14 38.03 9.24 27.99
C TRP A 14 38.25 10.61 27.33
N ASP A 15 39.25 11.40 27.73
CA ASP A 15 39.48 12.73 27.15
C ASP A 15 39.87 12.68 25.67
N TYR A 16 40.65 11.66 25.26
CA TYR A 16 41.07 11.52 23.86
C TYR A 16 39.96 10.95 22.97
N TYR A 17 39.20 9.96 23.44
CA TYR A 17 38.17 9.28 22.62
C TYR A 17 36.76 9.84 22.78
N ARG A 18 36.46 10.75 23.72
CA ARG A 18 35.09 11.25 23.93
C ARG A 18 34.46 11.83 22.67
N TYR A 19 35.21 12.66 21.93
CA TYR A 19 34.72 13.25 20.68
C TYR A 19 34.78 12.27 19.50
N HIS A 20 35.85 11.47 19.39
CA HIS A 20 35.96 10.44 18.36
C HIS A 20 34.87 9.36 18.49
N ALA A 21 34.56 8.91 19.71
CA ALA A 21 33.49 7.97 19.99
C ALA A 21 32.11 8.57 19.67
N LEU A 22 31.88 9.84 20.01
CA LEU A 22 30.64 10.54 19.64
C LEU A 22 30.46 10.61 18.12
N ILE A 23 31.52 10.95 17.39
CA ILE A 23 31.51 11.00 15.92
C ILE A 23 31.24 9.61 15.32
N VAL A 24 31.89 8.56 15.84
CA VAL A 24 31.66 7.19 15.38
C VAL A 24 30.21 6.75 15.63
N ILE A 25 29.67 7.01 16.83
CA ILE A 25 28.27 6.70 17.15
C ILE A 25 27.32 7.47 16.24
N PHE A 26 27.56 8.76 16.02
CA PHE A 26 26.76 9.58 15.10
C PHE A 26 26.82 9.05 13.67
N CYS A 27 28.01 8.69 13.17
CA CYS A 27 28.19 8.09 11.86
C CYS A 27 27.44 6.75 11.74
N ILE A 28 27.50 5.89 12.77
CA ILE A 28 26.78 4.61 12.78
C ILE A 28 25.26 4.85 12.76
N VAL A 29 24.74 5.72 13.62
CA VAL A 29 23.31 6.04 13.66
C VAL A 29 22.85 6.64 12.32
N PHE A 30 23.62 7.57 11.76
CA PHE A 30 23.34 8.16 10.45
C PHE A 30 23.34 7.10 9.35
N PHE A 31 24.35 6.22 9.31
CA PHE A 31 24.41 5.12 8.34
C PHE A 31 23.24 4.15 8.51
N CYS A 32 22.89 3.75 9.74
CA CYS A 32 21.76 2.86 9.98
C CYS A 32 20.43 3.50 9.54
N TYR A 33 20.22 4.79 9.82
CA TYR A 33 19.01 5.51 9.40
C TYR A 33 18.94 5.66 7.87
N PHE A 34 20.08 5.89 7.21
CA PHE A 34 20.15 6.09 5.76
C PHE A 34 20.15 4.79 4.95
N LEU A 35 20.70 3.69 5.50
CA LEU A 35 20.67 2.36 4.88
C LEU A 35 19.31 1.69 5.02
N SER A 36 18.55 1.96 6.08
CA SER A 36 17.22 1.37 6.30
C SER A 36 16.30 1.49 5.07
N PRO A 37 16.13 2.67 4.43
CA PRO A 37 15.34 2.79 3.21
C PRO A 37 16.02 2.20 1.96
N LEU A 38 17.35 2.04 1.92
CA LEU A 38 18.06 1.40 0.80
C LEU A 38 17.95 -0.12 0.82
N LEU A 39 17.76 -0.71 2.01
CA LEU A 39 17.54 -2.14 2.20
C LEU A 39 16.06 -2.53 2.18
N ALA A 40 15.16 -1.53 2.21
CA ALA A 40 13.75 -1.76 1.95
C ALA A 40 13.60 -2.30 0.53
N THR A 41 13.41 -3.61 0.45
CA THR A 41 13.17 -4.30 -0.82
C THR A 41 11.82 -3.83 -1.32
N LYS A 42 11.82 -3.03 -2.39
CA LYS A 42 10.58 -2.70 -3.09
C LYS A 42 9.99 -4.02 -3.58
N LYS A 43 8.81 -4.35 -3.07
CA LYS A 43 8.08 -5.52 -3.54
C LYS A 43 7.69 -5.30 -5.01
N HIS A 44 7.66 -6.38 -5.78
CA HIS A 44 7.17 -6.38 -7.14
C HIS A 44 5.65 -6.38 -7.14
N ASP A 45 5.04 -5.51 -7.93
CA ASP A 45 3.59 -5.40 -7.97
C ASP A 45 2.98 -6.53 -8.82
N LEU A 46 2.06 -7.30 -8.24
CA LEU A 46 1.32 -8.36 -8.94
C LEU A 46 0.08 -7.84 -9.64
N LEU A 47 -0.58 -6.87 -9.01
CA LEU A 47 -1.65 -6.05 -9.59
C LEU A 47 -1.84 -4.78 -8.74
N SER A 48 -2.56 -3.81 -9.30
CA SER A 48 -2.97 -2.58 -8.59
C SER A 48 -4.47 -2.53 -8.35
N ILE A 49 -4.88 -2.19 -7.13
CA ILE A 49 -6.27 -2.00 -6.73
C ILE A 49 -6.44 -0.56 -6.24
N ALA A 50 -7.48 0.13 -6.68
CA ALA A 50 -7.90 1.39 -6.07
C ALA A 50 -9.18 1.18 -5.24
N ILE A 51 -9.20 1.64 -3.99
CA ILE A 51 -10.40 1.66 -3.13
C ILE A 51 -10.84 3.11 -2.98
N ILE A 52 -12.01 3.42 -3.54
CA ILE A 52 -12.58 4.77 -3.52
C ILE A 52 -13.44 4.95 -2.26
N ASP A 53 -13.29 6.12 -1.63
CA ASP A 53 -13.97 6.48 -0.38
C ASP A 53 -13.73 5.44 0.72
N SER A 54 -12.46 5.07 0.87
CA SER A 54 -11.98 4.13 1.85
C SER A 54 -12.09 4.66 3.29
N THR A 55 -12.32 3.75 4.24
CA THR A 55 -12.35 4.06 5.67
C THR A 55 -10.96 4.44 6.19
N GLN A 56 -10.90 5.03 7.38
CA GLN A 56 -9.61 5.33 8.03
C GLN A 56 -8.77 4.07 8.25
N THR A 57 -9.41 2.94 8.59
CA THR A 57 -8.76 1.64 8.74
C THR A 57 -8.01 1.23 7.48
N ALA A 58 -8.62 1.37 6.30
CA ALA A 58 -7.98 1.08 5.02
C ALA A 58 -6.83 2.04 4.68
N LYS A 59 -6.93 3.31 5.11
CA LYS A 59 -5.85 4.30 4.90
C LYS A 59 -4.63 4.04 5.77
N GLU A 60 -4.85 3.47 6.95
CA GLU A 60 -3.78 3.12 7.88
C GLU A 60 -3.10 1.82 7.50
N ASP A 61 -3.88 0.77 7.19
CA ASP A 61 -3.33 -0.53 6.86
C ASP A 61 -4.26 -1.38 5.97
N CYS A 62 -3.74 -1.73 4.79
CA CYS A 62 -4.34 -2.67 3.84
C CYS A 62 -3.54 -3.98 3.71
N SER A 63 -2.60 -4.25 4.63
CA SER A 63 -1.70 -5.40 4.59
C SER A 63 -2.46 -6.73 4.55
N ALA A 64 -3.53 -6.87 5.35
CA ALA A 64 -4.34 -8.08 5.39
C ALA A 64 -4.90 -8.47 4.00
N LEU A 65 -5.56 -7.52 3.32
CA LEU A 65 -6.05 -7.76 1.96
C LEU A 65 -4.92 -7.93 0.96
N SER A 66 -3.84 -7.14 1.06
CA SER A 66 -2.69 -7.25 0.16
C SER A 66 -2.04 -8.63 0.25
N ASP A 67 -1.82 -9.15 1.47
CA ASP A 67 -1.19 -10.44 1.73
C ASP A 67 -2.10 -11.61 1.32
N ASP A 68 -3.40 -11.53 1.61
CA ASP A 68 -4.39 -12.53 1.19
C ASP A 68 -4.44 -12.64 -0.34
N LEU A 69 -4.52 -11.50 -1.04
CA LEU A 69 -4.55 -11.50 -2.50
C LEU A 69 -3.20 -11.88 -3.13
N THR A 70 -2.10 -11.49 -2.51
CA THR A 70 -0.76 -11.92 -2.94
C THR A 70 -0.63 -13.44 -2.86
N SER A 71 -1.09 -14.03 -1.75
CA SER A 71 -1.09 -15.48 -1.54
C SER A 71 -2.01 -16.20 -2.52
N LEU A 72 -3.22 -15.66 -2.76
CA LEU A 72 -4.16 -16.17 -3.76
C LEU A 72 -3.54 -16.25 -5.16
N LEU A 73 -2.72 -15.27 -5.51
CA LEU A 73 -2.07 -15.19 -6.82
C LEU A 73 -0.79 -16.03 -6.92
N GLY A 74 -0.39 -16.69 -5.83
CA GLY A 74 0.83 -17.50 -5.76
C GLY A 74 2.10 -16.65 -5.65
N GLY A 75 1.98 -15.38 -5.26
CA GLY A 75 3.09 -14.49 -5.01
C GLY A 75 3.80 -14.81 -3.70
N ASN A 76 5.07 -14.41 -3.61
CA ASN A 76 5.82 -14.49 -2.37
C ASN A 76 5.64 -13.18 -1.60
N THR A 77 4.89 -13.19 -0.48
CA THR A 77 4.58 -11.98 0.31
C THR A 77 5.81 -11.19 0.79
N LYS A 78 7.00 -11.77 0.77
CA LYS A 78 8.26 -11.07 1.05
C LYS A 78 8.75 -10.19 -0.10
N TYR A 79 8.51 -10.62 -1.34
CA TYR A 79 9.07 -10.00 -2.55
C TYR A 79 8.01 -9.44 -3.49
N ASP A 80 6.76 -9.87 -3.35
CA ASP A 80 5.63 -9.52 -4.19
C ASP A 80 4.52 -8.91 -3.33
N ALA A 81 3.74 -7.99 -3.90
CA ALA A 81 2.55 -7.47 -3.26
C ALA A 81 1.47 -7.08 -4.28
N VAL A 82 0.23 -7.11 -3.81
CA VAL A 82 -0.86 -6.38 -4.45
C VAL A 82 -0.84 -4.95 -3.93
N HIS A 83 -0.63 -3.99 -4.83
CA HIS A 83 -0.63 -2.58 -4.48
C HIS A 83 -2.06 -2.08 -4.30
N ILE A 84 -2.32 -1.36 -3.21
CA ILE A 84 -3.66 -0.84 -2.90
C ILE A 84 -3.57 0.67 -2.69
N ASP A 85 -4.19 1.44 -3.58
CA ASP A 85 -4.35 2.88 -3.47
C ASP A 85 -5.72 3.22 -2.84
N THR A 86 -5.69 3.79 -1.63
CA THR A 86 -6.87 4.19 -0.87
C THR A 86 -7.13 5.70 -0.90
N SER A 87 -6.36 6.43 -1.69
CA SER A 87 -6.38 7.90 -1.69
C SER A 87 -7.43 8.52 -2.62
N GLY A 88 -8.13 7.70 -3.41
CA GLY A 88 -9.28 8.15 -4.21
C GLY A 88 -10.46 8.49 -3.32
N THR A 89 -10.99 9.70 -3.44
CA THR A 89 -12.17 10.12 -2.69
C THR A 89 -13.06 11.06 -3.49
N THR A 90 -14.36 10.98 -3.23
CA THR A 90 -15.40 11.89 -3.73
C THR A 90 -15.67 13.05 -2.77
N TYR A 91 -15.23 12.95 -1.51
CA TYR A 91 -15.49 13.97 -0.48
C TYR A 91 -14.65 15.24 -0.69
N ASP A 92 -13.47 15.11 -1.31
CA ASP A 92 -12.63 16.24 -1.67
C ASP A 92 -12.91 16.68 -3.11
N THR A 93 -13.59 17.82 -3.23
CA THR A 93 -13.97 18.42 -4.51
C THR A 93 -12.92 19.38 -5.07
N SER A 94 -11.71 19.42 -4.52
CA SER A 94 -10.61 20.18 -5.12
C SER A 94 -10.31 19.64 -6.53
N SER A 95 -9.82 20.52 -7.41
CA SER A 95 -9.52 20.14 -8.79
C SER A 95 -8.54 18.96 -8.86
N SER A 96 -7.53 18.95 -7.98
CA SER A 96 -6.54 17.88 -7.90
C SER A 96 -7.16 16.53 -7.54
N SER A 97 -8.02 16.49 -6.51
CA SER A 97 -8.69 15.27 -6.07
C SER A 97 -9.71 14.77 -7.08
N THR A 98 -10.43 15.69 -7.73
CA THR A 98 -11.38 15.35 -8.81
C THR A 98 -10.67 14.77 -10.04
N ILE A 99 -9.51 15.34 -10.42
CA ILE A 99 -8.67 14.80 -11.50
C ILE A 99 -8.15 13.42 -11.12
N LYS A 100 -7.65 13.24 -9.90
CA LYS A 100 -7.14 11.95 -9.41
C LYS A 100 -8.22 10.87 -9.43
N LEU A 101 -9.39 11.16 -8.86
CA LEU A 101 -10.54 10.26 -8.88
C LEU A 101 -10.93 9.87 -10.31
N SER A 102 -10.95 10.86 -11.22
CA SER A 102 -11.25 10.61 -12.63
C SER A 102 -10.22 9.70 -13.30
N ILE A 103 -8.93 9.88 -13.00
CA ILE A 103 -7.87 9.00 -13.50
C ILE A 103 -8.07 7.57 -12.97
N LEU A 104 -8.23 7.40 -11.65
CA LEU A 104 -8.39 6.10 -11.00
C LEU A 104 -9.56 5.29 -11.56
N LEU A 105 -10.66 5.95 -11.93
CA LEU A 105 -11.89 5.34 -12.47
C LEU A 105 -11.95 5.28 -14.00
N SER A 106 -11.02 5.91 -14.71
CA SER A 106 -11.01 5.94 -16.18
C SER A 106 -10.18 4.83 -16.79
N SER A 107 -10.35 4.62 -18.09
CA SER A 107 -9.48 3.79 -18.93
C SER A 107 -8.05 4.33 -19.08
N VAL A 108 -7.72 5.48 -18.47
CA VAL A 108 -6.36 6.04 -18.46
C VAL A 108 -5.64 5.65 -17.17
N GLY A 109 -6.37 5.26 -16.13
CA GLY A 109 -5.81 4.75 -14.90
C GLY A 109 -5.09 3.41 -15.12
N GLU A 110 -4.04 3.18 -14.35
CA GLU A 110 -3.23 1.95 -14.41
C GLU A 110 -3.71 0.87 -13.43
N ASN A 111 -4.89 1.03 -12.85
CA ASN A 111 -5.44 0.07 -11.91
C ASN A 111 -5.99 -1.15 -12.62
N ASP A 112 -5.73 -2.32 -12.05
CA ASP A 112 -6.27 -3.59 -12.52
C ASP A 112 -7.68 -3.83 -11.96
N ILE A 113 -7.96 -3.30 -10.77
CA ILE A 113 -9.27 -3.36 -10.11
C ILE A 113 -9.58 -2.00 -9.46
N VAL A 114 -10.83 -1.58 -9.54
CA VAL A 114 -11.36 -0.45 -8.79
C VAL A 114 -12.53 -0.90 -7.94
N ILE A 115 -12.46 -0.60 -6.65
CA ILE A 115 -13.52 -0.87 -5.69
C ILE A 115 -14.21 0.46 -5.37
N CYS A 116 -15.51 0.54 -5.64
CA CYS A 116 -16.26 1.77 -5.49
C CYS A 116 -17.73 1.52 -5.09
N GLY A 117 -18.36 2.58 -4.61
CA GLY A 117 -19.79 2.57 -4.32
C GLY A 117 -20.65 2.46 -5.58
N LYS A 118 -21.87 1.94 -5.40
CA LYS A 118 -22.85 1.73 -6.47
C LYS A 118 -23.05 2.93 -7.39
N GLU A 119 -23.20 4.13 -6.85
CA GLU A 119 -23.44 5.35 -7.65
C GLU A 119 -22.26 5.65 -8.60
N LEU A 120 -21.03 5.48 -8.11
CA LEU A 120 -19.83 5.66 -8.93
C LEU A 120 -19.71 4.57 -9.97
N TYR A 121 -19.96 3.32 -9.59
CA TYR A 121 -20.01 2.21 -10.52
C TYR A 121 -20.97 2.51 -11.67
N GLU A 122 -22.23 2.83 -11.41
CA GLU A 122 -23.25 3.10 -12.44
C GLU A 122 -22.85 4.27 -13.35
N LYS A 123 -22.32 5.35 -12.75
CA LYS A 123 -21.87 6.55 -13.48
C LYS A 123 -20.73 6.28 -14.45
N TYR A 124 -19.75 5.45 -14.09
CA TYR A 124 -18.59 5.16 -14.93
C TYR A 124 -18.82 3.95 -15.85
N ASN A 125 -19.62 2.97 -15.41
CA ASN A 125 -20.02 1.84 -16.22
C ASN A 125 -20.86 2.27 -17.42
N SER A 126 -21.78 3.23 -17.25
CA SER A 126 -22.56 3.81 -18.37
C SER A 126 -21.69 4.51 -19.43
N LYS A 127 -20.43 4.81 -19.12
CA LYS A 127 -19.44 5.39 -20.03
C LYS A 127 -18.47 4.34 -20.60
N GLY A 128 -18.68 3.06 -20.31
CA GLY A 128 -17.82 1.97 -20.77
C GLY A 128 -16.45 1.91 -20.08
N ALA A 129 -16.32 2.43 -18.86
CA ALA A 129 -15.04 2.44 -18.14
C ALA A 129 -14.60 1.04 -17.67
N PHE A 130 -15.54 0.12 -17.50
CA PHE A 130 -15.29 -1.21 -16.93
C PHE A 130 -15.60 -2.32 -17.95
N SER A 131 -14.73 -3.32 -17.99
CA SER A 131 -14.90 -4.54 -18.79
C SER A 131 -15.69 -5.62 -18.05
N ASN A 132 -15.59 -5.63 -16.73
CA ASN A 132 -16.29 -6.55 -15.84
C ASN A 132 -16.53 -5.87 -14.48
N ALA A 133 -17.57 -6.29 -13.76
CA ALA A 133 -17.83 -5.83 -12.40
C ALA A 133 -18.58 -6.90 -11.60
N CYS A 134 -18.33 -6.94 -10.29
CA CYS A 134 -18.99 -7.82 -9.35
C CYS A 134 -19.49 -7.02 -8.15
N ASP A 135 -20.73 -7.29 -7.73
CA ASP A 135 -21.26 -6.80 -6.47
C ASP A 135 -20.67 -7.62 -5.32
N ILE A 136 -19.86 -6.98 -4.48
CA ILE A 136 -19.17 -7.61 -3.34
C ILE A 136 -19.79 -7.17 -2.00
N SER A 137 -20.94 -6.49 -2.01
CA SER A 137 -21.59 -5.97 -0.81
C SER A 137 -21.88 -7.04 0.25
N ASN A 138 -22.10 -8.28 -0.19
CA ASN A 138 -22.40 -9.42 0.65
C ASN A 138 -21.23 -10.39 0.80
N CYS A 139 -20.03 -10.04 0.31
CA CYS A 139 -18.84 -10.84 0.50
C CYS A 139 -18.41 -10.77 1.97
N SER A 140 -18.54 -11.90 2.68
CA SER A 140 -18.22 -11.99 4.11
C SER A 140 -16.77 -11.60 4.40
N GLN A 141 -15.84 -12.05 3.55
CA GLN A 141 -14.43 -11.67 3.63
C GLN A 141 -14.24 -10.16 3.43
N TRP A 142 -14.87 -9.55 2.42
CA TRP A 142 -14.76 -8.11 2.18
C TRP A 142 -15.27 -7.29 3.37
N VAL A 143 -16.46 -7.65 3.85
CA VAL A 143 -17.08 -6.99 5.01
C VAL A 143 -16.19 -7.11 6.25
N SER A 144 -15.50 -8.23 6.43
CA SER A 144 -14.60 -8.44 7.57
C SER A 144 -13.41 -7.48 7.62
N TYR A 145 -12.94 -6.97 6.47
CA TYR A 145 -11.85 -6.01 6.43
C TYR A 145 -12.26 -4.61 6.92
N GLY A 146 -13.54 -4.24 6.79
CA GLY A 146 -14.02 -2.92 7.21
C GLY A 146 -13.45 -1.74 6.41
N TYR A 147 -13.08 -1.96 5.14
CA TYR A 147 -12.39 -0.95 4.31
C TYR A 147 -13.32 0.06 3.62
N THR A 148 -14.62 -0.19 3.61
CA THR A 148 -15.66 0.69 3.03
C THR A 148 -16.86 0.73 3.97
N ASP A 149 -17.52 1.89 4.09
CA ASP A 149 -18.66 2.12 4.99
C ASP A 149 -19.99 2.44 4.26
N TYR A 150 -19.98 2.44 2.93
CA TYR A 150 -21.15 2.71 2.10
C TYR A 150 -21.95 1.45 1.73
N SER A 151 -23.25 1.63 1.48
CA SER A 151 -24.13 0.56 1.00
C SER A 151 -23.96 0.32 -0.50
N GLY A 152 -23.67 -0.92 -0.89
CA GLY A 152 -23.48 -1.28 -2.30
C GLY A 152 -22.03 -1.08 -2.75
N VAL A 153 -21.23 -2.14 -2.68
CA VAL A 153 -19.81 -2.14 -3.03
C VAL A 153 -19.59 -2.98 -4.28
N TYR A 154 -18.93 -2.41 -5.28
CA TYR A 154 -18.61 -3.08 -6.53
C TYR A 154 -17.10 -3.16 -6.72
N ALA A 155 -16.60 -4.37 -7.01
CA ALA A 155 -15.26 -4.56 -7.54
C ALA A 155 -15.33 -4.60 -9.08
N CYS A 156 -14.64 -3.67 -9.72
CA CYS A 156 -14.71 -3.44 -11.16
C CYS A 156 -13.35 -3.66 -11.79
N ILE A 157 -13.29 -4.32 -12.95
CA ILE A 157 -12.10 -4.44 -13.78
C ILE A 157 -12.15 -3.34 -14.84
N PRO A 158 -11.28 -2.32 -14.80
CA PRO A 158 -11.22 -1.29 -15.83
C PRO A 158 -10.89 -1.88 -17.20
N VAL A 159 -11.34 -1.22 -18.26
CA VAL A 159 -10.94 -1.61 -19.63
C VAL A 159 -9.43 -1.47 -19.89
N SER A 160 -8.73 -0.70 -19.06
CA SER A 160 -7.27 -0.49 -19.10
C SER A 160 -6.45 -1.47 -18.25
N CYS A 161 -7.11 -2.46 -17.63
CA CYS A 161 -6.47 -3.46 -16.78
C CYS A 161 -5.23 -4.08 -17.47
N LYS A 162 -4.07 -4.02 -16.80
CA LYS A 162 -2.80 -4.57 -17.30
C LYS A 162 -2.71 -6.07 -17.03
N HIS A 163 -3.38 -6.56 -15.99
CA HIS A 163 -3.32 -7.94 -15.50
C HIS A 163 -4.70 -8.63 -15.47
N PRO A 164 -5.38 -8.81 -16.62
CA PRO A 164 -6.78 -9.26 -16.66
C PRO A 164 -7.00 -10.67 -16.10
N LYS A 165 -6.02 -11.57 -16.22
CA LYS A 165 -6.12 -12.94 -15.67
C LYS A 165 -6.04 -12.94 -14.14
N GLN A 166 -5.16 -12.14 -13.56
CA GLN A 166 -5.03 -11.96 -12.12
C GLN A 166 -6.25 -11.24 -11.55
N ALA A 167 -6.69 -10.17 -12.21
CA ALA A 167 -7.89 -9.43 -11.82
C ALA A 167 -9.13 -10.32 -11.80
N ALA A 168 -9.31 -11.19 -12.81
CA ALA A 168 -10.41 -12.16 -12.83
C ALA A 168 -10.39 -13.11 -11.61
N LYS A 169 -9.21 -13.64 -11.24
CA LYS A 169 -9.08 -14.50 -10.04
C LYS A 169 -9.45 -13.76 -8.75
N VAL A 170 -9.07 -12.49 -8.64
CA VAL A 170 -9.43 -11.67 -7.48
C VAL A 170 -10.93 -11.40 -7.44
N ILE A 171 -11.56 -11.11 -8.58
CA ILE A 171 -13.02 -10.98 -8.66
C ILE A 171 -13.71 -12.28 -8.24
N ASP A 172 -13.24 -13.44 -8.71
CA ASP A 172 -13.81 -14.73 -8.33
C ASP A 172 -13.68 -14.99 -6.81
N TYR A 173 -12.54 -14.62 -6.23
CA TYR A 173 -12.32 -14.69 -4.78
C TYR A 173 -13.29 -13.80 -3.99
N LEU A 174 -13.49 -12.55 -4.45
CA LEU A 174 -14.40 -11.60 -3.80
C LEU A 174 -15.88 -11.92 -4.07
N ASN A 175 -16.19 -12.70 -5.09
CA ASN A 175 -17.55 -13.16 -5.39
C ASN A 175 -17.92 -14.43 -4.62
N ALA A 176 -16.94 -15.16 -4.07
CA ALA A 176 -17.20 -16.32 -3.23
C ALA A 176 -17.98 -15.87 -1.98
N LYS A 177 -19.23 -16.33 -1.86
CA LYS A 177 -20.15 -16.02 -0.76
C LYS A 177 -19.90 -16.92 0.44
#